data_AF-A0A847I7N5-F1
#
_entry.id   AF-A0A847I7N5-F1
#
_cell.length_a   1.000
_cell.length_b   1.000
_cell.length_c   1.000
_cell.angle_alpha   90.00
_cell.angle_beta   90.00
_cell.angle_gamma   90.00
#
_symmetry.space_group_name_H-M   'P 1'
#
loop_
_entity.id
_entity.type
_entity.pdbx_description
1 polymer ?
#
loop_
_entity_poly.entity_id
_entity_poly.type
_entity_poly.pdbx_seq_one_letter_code
_entity_poly.pdbx_strand_id
1 'polypeptide(L)'
;WLIGPALVGLVLMLRRPRAYAPEWMLLALPLLVVVTFFYSPRYRVPAIPIVVIAAAWAFVYALRGRVRWPVLGTVVLGLGLGILLEPVNKHFNVDRPSRTATLYNLAYALRLEHRLDEAIDALRKGLEISPQDGPERVMLAEALAEAGRHEEAVVEFRRALSANSAAGELAIKLARSLLALERLADADQVLTAAVEREPHNVMLLAMLASTKYRAGQSGAACAYYDKALYLAPNEVPLLIEYGNVLISLGRWDEAHTQFEHALYVEPDNFLANYRMAVIAGHAGRYEEARQRFERVASIQPNNHEIVYDMGYLEMIQGHREEAIRLLRKALELNPNYEPAKDRLRELGQG
;
A
#
# COMPACT_ATOMS: atom_id res chain seq x y z
N TRP A 1 -38.48 0.05 26.69
CA TRP A 1 -39.13 1.30 26.26
C TRP A 1 -38.18 2.45 25.90
N LEU A 2 -36.89 2.47 26.32
CA LEU A 2 -35.95 3.55 25.99
C LEU A 2 -34.92 3.25 24.89
N ILE A 3 -34.79 2.00 24.43
CA ILE A 3 -33.75 1.59 23.47
C ILE A 3 -34.11 2.00 22.02
N GLY A 4 -35.39 1.96 21.66
CA GLY A 4 -35.88 2.32 20.32
C GLY A 4 -35.63 3.79 19.94
N PRO A 5 -36.00 4.77 20.78
CA PRO A 5 -35.75 6.19 20.49
C PRO A 5 -34.26 6.57 20.44
N ALA A 6 -33.41 5.90 21.23
CA ALA A 6 -31.97 6.18 21.28
C ALA A 6 -31.23 5.71 20.01
N LEU A 7 -31.63 4.58 19.43
CA LEU A 7 -31.09 4.07 18.18
C LEU A 7 -31.49 4.93 16.97
N VAL A 8 -32.72 5.45 16.96
CA VAL A 8 -33.18 6.40 15.93
C VAL A 8 -32.40 7.72 16.01
N GLY A 9 -32.10 8.21 17.22
CA GLY A 9 -31.24 9.38 17.42
C GLY A 9 -29.80 9.19 16.92
N LEU A 10 -29.21 8.02 17.16
CA LEU A 10 -27.85 7.67 16.71
C LEU A 10 -27.75 7.60 15.17
N VAL A 11 -28.75 7.00 14.53
CA VAL A 11 -28.81 6.88 13.05
C VAL A 11 -29.01 8.24 12.39
N LEU A 12 -29.78 9.15 12.99
CA LEU A 12 -29.95 10.52 12.50
C LEU A 12 -28.69 11.38 12.70
N MET A 13 -27.94 11.17 13.80
CA MET A 13 -26.64 11.82 14.07
C MET A 13 -25.55 11.45 13.06
N LEU A 14 -25.47 10.18 12.65
CA LEU A 14 -24.48 9.71 11.67
C LEU A 14 -24.76 10.23 10.25
N ARG A 15 -26.01 10.60 9.94
CA ARG A 15 -26.41 11.04 8.60
C ARG A 15 -26.21 12.55 8.34
N ARG A 16 -26.28 13.41 9.37
CA ARG A 16 -26.01 14.86 9.27
C ARG A 16 -25.43 15.44 10.57
N PRO A 17 -24.12 15.31 10.82
CA PRO A 17 -23.51 15.64 12.12
C PRO A 17 -23.48 17.13 12.49
N ARG A 18 -23.67 18.06 11.52
CA ARG A 18 -23.61 19.51 11.78
C ARG A 18 -24.96 20.19 12.07
N ALA A 19 -26.09 19.49 11.90
CA ALA A 19 -27.40 20.14 11.89
C ALA A 19 -28.26 19.93 13.17
N TYR A 20 -27.98 18.93 14.00
CA TYR A 20 -28.97 18.48 15.01
C TYR A 20 -28.44 18.06 16.38
N ALA A 21 -27.34 18.62 16.89
CA ALA A 21 -26.95 18.33 18.27
C ALA A 21 -26.34 19.54 18.98
N PRO A 22 -27.08 20.25 19.85
CA PRO A 22 -26.46 21.14 20.81
C PRO A 22 -25.60 20.33 21.79
N GLU A 23 -24.45 20.88 22.16
CA GLU A 23 -23.31 20.19 22.80
C GLU A 23 -23.67 19.45 24.10
N TRP A 24 -24.76 19.84 24.77
CA TRP A 24 -25.26 19.18 25.98
C TRP A 24 -25.91 17.81 25.73
N MET A 25 -26.40 17.51 24.52
CA MET A 25 -27.00 16.21 24.21
C MET A 25 -25.97 15.09 24.05
N LEU A 26 -24.72 15.42 23.69
CA LEU A 26 -23.62 14.44 23.65
C LEU A 26 -23.14 14.06 25.06
N LEU A 27 -23.34 14.94 26.04
CA LEU A 27 -23.11 14.67 27.46
C LEU A 27 -24.28 13.94 28.13
N ALA A 28 -25.47 13.98 27.54
CA ALA A 28 -26.66 13.33 28.08
C ALA A 28 -26.56 11.80 28.05
N LEU A 29 -25.96 11.19 27.01
CA LEU A 29 -25.81 9.73 26.92
C LEU A 29 -24.89 9.16 28.02
N PRO A 30 -23.68 9.73 28.25
CA PRO A 30 -22.85 9.37 29.40
C PRO A 30 -23.53 9.64 30.74
N LEU A 31 -24.22 10.78 30.90
CA LEU A 31 -24.95 11.08 32.15
C LEU A 31 -26.06 10.06 32.43
N LEU A 32 -26.79 9.61 31.40
CA LEU A 32 -27.86 8.62 31.55
C LEU A 32 -27.27 7.26 31.96
N VAL A 33 -26.13 6.87 31.38
CA VAL A 33 -25.39 5.66 31.79
C VAL A 33 -24.93 5.78 33.24
N VAL A 34 -24.41 6.94 33.65
CA VAL A 34 -23.97 7.21 35.04
C VAL A 34 -25.15 7.14 36.02
N VAL A 35 -26.29 7.78 35.72
CA VAL A 35 -27.48 7.80 36.59
C VAL A 35 -28.11 6.41 36.72
N THR A 36 -28.13 5.61 35.63
CA THR A 36 -28.63 4.23 35.68
C THR A 36 -27.72 3.32 36.51
N PHE A 37 -26.41 3.63 36.57
CA PHE A 37 -25.42 2.89 37.36
C PHE A 37 -25.52 3.18 38.87
N PHE A 38 -25.79 4.43 39.26
CA PHE A 38 -25.91 4.82 40.68
C PHE A 38 -27.18 4.28 41.38
N TYR A 39 -28.23 3.94 40.62
CA TYR A 39 -29.48 3.41 41.18
C TYR A 39 -29.54 1.88 41.30
N SER A 40 -28.54 1.15 40.78
CA SER A 40 -28.46 -0.31 40.90
C SER A 40 -27.49 -0.69 42.04
N PRO A 41 -27.96 -1.25 43.17
CA PRO A 41 -27.11 -1.58 44.31
C PRO A 41 -26.04 -2.65 44.02
N ARG A 42 -26.04 -3.25 42.82
CA ARG A 42 -25.12 -4.31 42.39
C ARG A 42 -23.78 -3.84 41.81
N TYR A 43 -23.62 -2.55 41.47
CA TYR A 43 -22.43 -2.05 40.76
C TYR A 43 -21.80 -0.81 41.42
N ARG A 44 -21.31 -0.95 42.66
CA ARG A 44 -20.55 0.09 43.38
C ARG A 44 -19.05 0.00 43.11
N VAL A 45 -18.62 0.21 41.86
CA VAL A 45 -17.19 0.44 41.56
C VAL A 45 -17.02 1.83 40.97
N PRO A 46 -16.50 2.83 41.72
CA PRO A 46 -16.54 4.24 41.35
C PRO A 46 -15.66 4.62 40.14
N ALA A 47 -14.77 3.73 39.68
CA ALA A 47 -13.86 4.00 38.56
C ALA A 47 -14.52 3.92 37.17
N ILE A 48 -15.58 3.13 37.04
CA ILE A 48 -16.29 2.87 35.77
C ILE A 48 -16.85 4.14 35.10
N PRO A 49 -17.61 5.00 35.79
CA PRO A 49 -18.13 6.23 35.19
C PRO A 49 -17.02 7.20 34.78
N ILE A 50 -15.89 7.24 35.50
CA ILE A 50 -14.76 8.13 35.19
C ILE A 50 -14.08 7.71 33.88
N VAL A 51 -13.87 6.41 33.67
CA VAL A 51 -13.24 5.88 32.44
C VAL A 51 -14.15 6.08 31.22
N VAL A 52 -15.45 5.89 31.37
CA VAL A 52 -16.42 6.11 30.27
C VAL A 52 -16.51 7.60 29.91
N ILE A 53 -16.50 8.49 30.90
CA ILE A 53 -16.48 9.94 30.66
C ILE A 53 -15.16 10.36 30.00
N ALA A 54 -14.01 9.83 30.46
CA ALA A 54 -12.71 10.12 29.86
C ALA A 54 -12.60 9.62 28.41
N ALA A 55 -13.11 8.42 28.11
CA ALA A 55 -13.12 7.85 26.76
C ALA A 55 -14.07 8.61 25.82
N ALA A 56 -15.26 8.98 26.30
CA ALA A 56 -16.19 9.80 25.54
C ALA A 56 -15.62 11.20 25.26
N TRP A 57 -14.94 11.79 26.25
CA TRP A 57 -14.28 13.08 26.10
C TRP A 57 -13.13 13.02 25.09
N ALA A 58 -12.27 11.99 25.16
CA ALA A 58 -11.18 11.76 24.20
C ALA A 58 -11.70 11.54 22.77
N PHE A 59 -12.81 10.79 22.62
CA PHE A 59 -13.45 10.54 21.33
C PHE A 59 -14.05 11.81 20.70
N VAL A 60 -14.76 12.62 21.51
CA VAL A 60 -15.31 13.92 21.07
C VAL A 60 -14.19 14.92 20.74
N TYR A 61 -13.09 14.90 21.50
CA TYR A 61 -11.93 15.76 21.25
C TYR A 61 -11.19 15.36 19.95
N ALA A 62 -11.09 14.07 19.65
CA ALA A 62 -10.54 13.56 18.39
C ALA A 62 -11.39 13.94 17.16
N LEU A 63 -12.72 13.94 17.28
CA LEU A 63 -13.64 14.39 16.23
C LEU A 63 -13.55 15.89 15.91
N ARG A 64 -13.01 16.72 16.83
CA ARG A 64 -12.77 18.16 16.62
C ARG A 64 -11.53 18.48 15.78
N GLY A 65 -10.87 17.49 15.17
CA GLY A 65 -9.91 17.69 14.09
C GLY A 65 -8.53 18.25 14.49
N ARG A 66 -8.15 18.17 15.78
CA ARG A 66 -6.86 18.70 16.25
C ARG A 66 -5.72 17.68 16.42
N VAL A 67 -5.94 16.36 16.32
CA VAL A 67 -4.83 15.38 16.28
C VAL A 67 -5.18 14.07 15.55
N ARG A 68 -4.20 13.51 14.82
CA ARG A 68 -4.19 12.22 14.08
C ARG A 68 -4.05 10.98 14.99
N TRP A 69 -4.81 10.85 16.08
CA TRP A 69 -4.76 9.65 16.96
C TRP A 69 -6.06 8.82 17.01
N PRO A 70 -6.72 8.46 15.89
CA PRO A 70 -7.84 7.53 15.94
C PRO A 70 -7.39 6.14 16.44
N VAL A 71 -6.14 5.75 16.21
CA VAL A 71 -5.57 4.44 16.61
C VAL A 71 -5.32 4.37 18.13
N LEU A 72 -4.79 5.43 18.75
CA LEU A 72 -4.64 5.44 20.21
C LEU A 72 -6.01 5.46 20.90
N GLY A 73 -6.98 6.16 20.32
CA GLY A 73 -8.36 6.17 20.81
C GLY A 73 -9.00 4.78 20.77
N THR A 74 -8.81 4.01 19.69
CA THR A 74 -9.30 2.62 19.60
C THR A 74 -8.52 1.66 20.49
N VAL A 75 -7.21 1.86 20.66
CA VAL A 75 -6.39 1.06 21.58
C VAL A 75 -6.76 1.32 23.04
N VAL A 76 -6.98 2.59 23.42
CA VAL A 76 -7.42 2.98 24.78
C VAL A 76 -8.87 2.56 25.01
N LEU A 77 -9.75 2.64 24.01
CA LEU A 77 -11.09 2.04 24.07
C LEU A 77 -11.03 0.51 24.20
N GLY A 78 -10.12 -0.15 23.50
CA GLY A 78 -9.91 -1.60 23.58
C GLY A 78 -9.37 -2.05 24.95
N LEU A 79 -8.38 -1.32 25.48
CA LEU A 79 -7.83 -1.55 26.82
C LEU A 79 -8.86 -1.22 27.91
N GLY A 80 -9.59 -0.11 27.74
CA GLY A 80 -10.66 0.31 28.65
C GLY A 80 -11.85 -0.65 28.65
N LEU A 81 -12.29 -1.14 27.49
CA LEU A 81 -13.29 -2.21 27.38
C LEU A 81 -12.75 -3.50 28.00
N GLY A 82 -11.47 -3.83 27.81
CA GLY A 82 -10.86 -5.02 28.41
C GLY A 82 -10.91 -5.03 29.93
N ILE A 83 -10.72 -3.86 30.56
CA ILE A 83 -10.84 -3.68 32.02
C ILE A 83 -12.32 -3.63 32.46
N LEU A 84 -13.18 -2.94 31.71
CA LEU A 84 -14.63 -2.81 32.00
C LEU A 84 -15.39 -4.15 31.87
N LEU A 85 -14.96 -5.01 30.96
CA LEU A 85 -15.54 -6.32 30.72
C LEU A 85 -14.95 -7.38 31.66
N GLU A 86 -14.00 -7.05 32.53
CA GLU A 86 -13.37 -8.05 33.40
C GLU A 86 -14.36 -8.80 34.33
N PRO A 87 -15.35 -8.13 34.96
CA PRO A 87 -16.40 -8.84 35.72
C PRO A 87 -17.39 -9.59 34.82
N VAL A 88 -17.61 -9.07 33.61
CA VAL A 88 -18.56 -9.61 32.61
C VAL A 88 -17.99 -10.88 31.95
N ASN A 89 -16.74 -10.86 31.48
CA ASN A 89 -16.03 -12.02 30.93
C ASN A 89 -15.90 -13.14 31.94
N LYS A 90 -15.70 -12.81 33.23
CA LYS A 90 -15.65 -13.79 34.32
C LYS A 90 -17.02 -14.40 34.64
N HIS A 91 -18.12 -13.70 34.33
CA HIS A 91 -19.49 -14.15 34.55
C HIS A 91 -20.08 -14.90 33.34
N PHE A 92 -19.64 -14.55 32.12
CA PHE A 92 -20.14 -15.10 30.85
C PHE A 92 -19.17 -16.06 30.15
N ASN A 93 -18.03 -16.38 30.79
CA ASN A 93 -17.01 -17.30 30.26
C ASN A 93 -16.57 -16.95 28.83
N VAL A 94 -16.45 -15.65 28.54
CA VAL A 94 -15.92 -15.15 27.27
C VAL A 94 -14.40 -15.22 27.37
N ASP A 95 -13.80 -16.08 26.55
CA ASP A 95 -12.35 -16.34 26.57
C ASP A 95 -11.56 -15.04 26.51
N ARG A 96 -10.58 -14.88 27.41
CA ARG A 96 -9.60 -13.80 27.34
C ARG A 96 -8.89 -13.89 25.99
N PRO A 97 -8.60 -12.77 25.28
CA PRO A 97 -7.71 -12.85 24.15
C PRO A 97 -6.42 -13.53 24.61
N SER A 98 -6.03 -14.59 23.93
CA SER A 98 -4.84 -15.36 24.29
C SER A 98 -3.65 -14.41 24.37
N ARG A 99 -2.65 -14.74 25.19
CA ARG A 99 -1.40 -13.96 25.25
C ARG A 99 -0.79 -13.79 23.85
N THR A 100 -0.94 -14.80 23.00
CA THR A 100 -0.61 -14.79 21.57
C THR A 100 -1.39 -13.73 20.79
N ALA A 101 -2.71 -13.69 20.89
CA ALA A 101 -3.53 -12.68 20.20
C ALA A 101 -3.21 -11.24 20.64
N THR A 102 -2.87 -11.06 21.92
CA THR A 102 -2.44 -9.74 22.43
C THR A 102 -1.08 -9.33 21.84
N LEU A 103 -0.13 -10.26 21.78
CA LEU A 103 1.19 -10.02 21.18
C LEU A 103 1.10 -9.77 19.68
N TYR A 104 0.21 -10.47 18.98
CA TYR A 104 -0.07 -10.24 17.56
C TYR A 104 -0.61 -8.83 17.31
N ASN A 105 -1.62 -8.39 18.07
CA ASN A 105 -2.18 -7.04 17.94
C ASN A 105 -1.15 -5.94 18.28
N LEU A 106 -0.31 -6.18 19.30
CA LEU A 106 0.79 -5.28 19.65
C LEU A 106 1.79 -5.16 18.48
N ALA A 107 2.20 -6.29 17.91
CA ALA A 107 3.13 -6.30 16.79
C ALA A 107 2.55 -5.61 15.56
N TYR A 108 1.27 -5.81 15.28
CA TYR A 108 0.58 -5.11 14.20
C TYR A 108 0.62 -3.59 14.39
N ALA A 109 0.35 -3.10 15.60
CA ALA A 109 0.44 -1.68 15.91
C ALA A 109 1.87 -1.14 15.78
N LEU A 110 2.86 -1.87 16.29
CA LEU A 110 4.28 -1.49 16.20
C LEU A 110 4.77 -1.42 14.75
N ARG A 111 4.33 -2.33 13.88
CA ARG A 111 4.65 -2.33 12.45
C ARG A 111 4.07 -1.11 11.74
N LEU A 112 2.82 -0.72 12.05
CA LEU A 112 2.21 0.51 11.54
C LEU A 112 2.95 1.79 12.00
N GLU A 113 3.60 1.75 13.15
CA GLU A 113 4.50 2.81 13.64
C GLU A 113 5.93 2.72 13.05
N HIS A 114 6.19 1.77 12.13
CA HIS A 114 7.52 1.45 11.60
C HIS A 114 8.56 1.05 12.66
N ARG A 115 8.12 0.58 13.84
CA ARG A 115 8.97 0.04 14.91
C ARG A 115 9.17 -1.45 14.71
N LEU A 116 9.85 -1.78 13.61
CA LEU A 116 9.89 -3.14 13.07
C LEU A 116 10.57 -4.15 14.00
N ASP A 117 11.68 -3.79 14.66
CA ASP A 117 12.38 -4.71 15.56
C ASP A 117 11.52 -5.10 16.78
N GLU A 118 10.80 -4.15 17.37
CA GLU A 118 9.89 -4.42 18.49
C GLU A 118 8.70 -5.27 18.06
N ALA A 119 8.19 -5.04 16.84
CA ALA A 119 7.14 -5.87 16.25
C ALA A 119 7.61 -7.32 16.06
N ILE A 120 8.82 -7.51 15.53
CA ILE A 120 9.46 -8.82 15.36
C ILE A 120 9.61 -9.53 16.71
N ASP A 121 10.07 -8.84 17.75
CA ASP A 121 10.22 -9.42 19.09
C ASP A 121 8.89 -9.84 19.71
N ALA A 122 7.84 -9.03 19.54
CA ALA A 122 6.49 -9.38 19.99
C ALA A 122 5.95 -10.62 19.27
N LEU A 123 6.17 -10.75 17.95
CA LEU A 123 5.73 -11.90 17.16
C LEU A 123 6.51 -13.17 17.51
N ARG A 124 7.82 -13.07 17.73
CA ARG A 124 8.64 -14.21 18.20
C ARG A 124 8.14 -14.75 19.53
N LYS A 125 7.87 -13.87 20.50
CA LYS A 125 7.25 -14.26 21.78
C LYS A 125 5.87 -14.88 21.61
N GLY A 126 5.08 -14.41 20.63
CA GLY A 126 3.79 -15.01 20.29
C GLY A 126 3.94 -16.45 19.79
N LEU A 127 4.89 -16.68 18.88
CA LEU A 127 5.18 -17.99 18.29
C LEU A 127 5.85 -18.97 19.27
N GLU A 128 6.57 -18.49 20.29
CA GLU A 128 7.04 -19.34 21.39
C GLU A 128 5.88 -19.96 22.19
N ILE A 129 4.76 -19.23 22.31
CA ILE A 129 3.57 -19.66 23.05
C ILE A 129 2.70 -20.57 22.17
N SER A 130 2.49 -20.19 20.90
CA SER A 130 1.72 -20.96 19.92
C SER A 130 2.51 -21.14 18.62
N PRO A 131 3.30 -22.23 18.50
CA PRO A 131 4.18 -22.43 17.35
C PRO A 131 3.47 -22.78 16.03
N GLN A 132 2.15 -23.05 16.08
CA GLN A 132 1.39 -23.60 14.96
C GLN A 132 0.50 -22.57 14.25
N ASP A 133 0.47 -21.31 14.70
CA ASP A 133 -0.41 -20.32 14.09
C ASP A 133 0.19 -19.71 12.82
N GLY A 134 -0.50 -19.92 11.69
CA GLY A 134 -0.13 -19.42 10.36
C GLY A 134 -0.09 -17.89 10.25
N PRO A 135 -1.11 -17.13 10.73
CA PRO A 135 -1.17 -15.68 10.59
C PRO A 135 -0.01 -14.94 11.28
N GLU A 136 0.37 -15.37 12.48
CA GLU A 136 1.48 -14.84 13.27
C GLU A 136 2.80 -15.02 12.52
N ARG A 137 2.99 -16.18 11.90
CA ARG A 137 4.21 -16.48 11.13
C ARG A 137 4.28 -15.65 9.85
N VAL A 138 3.16 -15.45 9.16
CA VAL A 138 3.11 -14.55 7.98
C VAL A 138 3.41 -13.11 8.39
N MET A 139 2.82 -12.62 9.49
CA MET A 139 3.09 -11.28 10.01
C MET A 139 4.56 -11.10 10.39
N LEU A 140 5.19 -12.12 10.99
CA LEU A 140 6.62 -12.10 11.31
C LEU A 140 7.47 -12.03 10.05
N ALA A 141 7.19 -12.88 9.06
CA ALA A 141 7.93 -12.90 7.81
C ALA A 141 7.82 -11.56 7.07
N GLU A 142 6.64 -10.94 7.07
CA GLU A 142 6.44 -9.62 6.49
C GLU A 142 7.17 -8.51 7.25
N ALA A 143 7.11 -8.50 8.58
CA ALA A 143 7.86 -7.54 9.39
C ALA A 143 9.38 -7.67 9.18
N LEU A 144 9.89 -8.90 9.04
CA LEU A 144 11.28 -9.18 8.69
C LEU A 144 11.63 -8.66 7.29
N ALA A 145 10.75 -8.87 6.30
CA ALA A 145 10.96 -8.38 4.94
C ALA A 145 10.97 -6.84 4.88
N GLU A 146 10.07 -6.17 5.60
CA GLU A 146 10.04 -4.70 5.73
C GLU A 146 11.29 -4.15 6.42
N ALA A 147 11.87 -4.91 7.36
CA ALA A 147 13.12 -4.56 8.03
C ALA A 147 14.37 -4.85 7.17
N GLY A 148 14.21 -5.33 5.93
CA GLY A 148 15.31 -5.72 5.03
C GLY A 148 15.97 -7.05 5.41
N ARG A 149 15.44 -7.77 6.41
CA ARG A 149 15.95 -9.07 6.90
C ARG A 149 15.39 -10.22 6.05
N HIS A 150 15.65 -10.16 4.75
CA HIS A 150 15.02 -11.04 3.76
C HIS A 150 15.37 -12.53 3.93
N GLU A 151 16.57 -12.89 4.41
CA GLU A 151 16.92 -14.29 4.67
C GLU A 151 16.04 -14.92 5.75
N GLU A 152 15.83 -14.21 6.86
CA GLU A 152 14.94 -14.68 7.93
C GLU A 152 13.47 -14.69 7.46
N ALA A 153 13.06 -13.70 6.68
CA ALA A 153 11.73 -13.65 6.09
C ALA A 153 11.45 -14.87 5.20
N VAL A 154 12.40 -15.27 4.35
CA VAL A 154 12.29 -16.46 3.48
C VAL A 154 12.05 -17.73 4.29
N VAL A 155 12.75 -17.90 5.42
CA VAL A 155 12.56 -19.06 6.31
C VAL A 155 11.13 -19.10 6.86
N GLU A 156 10.64 -17.98 7.38
CA GLU A 156 9.30 -17.93 7.97
C GLU A 156 8.19 -18.03 6.92
N PHE A 157 8.36 -17.43 5.73
CA PHE A 157 7.44 -17.61 4.62
C PHE A 157 7.36 -19.07 4.15
N ARG A 158 8.49 -19.78 4.02
CA ARG A 158 8.49 -21.21 3.65
C ARG A 158 7.77 -22.07 4.69
N ARG A 159 8.00 -21.78 5.97
CA ARG A 159 7.32 -22.45 7.10
C ARG A 159 5.83 -22.16 7.13
N ALA A 160 5.39 -20.95 6.76
CA ALA A 160 3.98 -20.62 6.62
C ALA A 160 3.36 -21.34 5.41
N LEU A 161 4.11 -21.48 4.30
CA LEU A 161 3.61 -22.10 3.08
C LEU A 161 3.38 -23.61 3.25
N SER A 162 4.20 -24.29 4.08
CA SER A 162 3.97 -25.69 4.44
C SER A 162 2.70 -25.94 5.26
N ALA A 163 2.10 -24.90 5.87
CA ALA A 163 0.90 -25.01 6.71
C ALA A 163 -0.43 -24.85 5.92
N ASN A 164 -0.35 -24.78 4.58
CA ASN A 164 -1.48 -24.98 3.65
C ASN A 164 -2.59 -23.91 3.57
N SER A 165 -2.36 -22.67 4.05
CA SER A 165 -3.30 -21.55 3.87
C SER A 165 -2.75 -20.49 2.89
N ALA A 166 -3.51 -20.18 1.83
CA ALA A 166 -3.23 -19.13 0.83
C ALA A 166 -1.91 -19.26 0.06
N ALA A 167 -1.79 -20.30 -0.78
CA ALA A 167 -0.56 -20.61 -1.51
C ALA A 167 -0.08 -19.48 -2.43
N GLY A 168 -0.97 -18.85 -3.21
CA GLY A 168 -0.57 -17.84 -4.19
C GLY A 168 -0.06 -16.53 -3.60
N GLU A 169 -0.80 -15.91 -2.67
CA GLU A 169 -0.38 -14.65 -2.04
C GLU A 169 0.94 -14.83 -1.26
N LEU A 170 1.07 -15.94 -0.54
CA LEU A 170 2.26 -16.26 0.22
C LEU A 170 3.46 -16.55 -0.70
N ALA A 171 3.24 -17.26 -1.81
CA ALA A 171 4.26 -17.48 -2.83
C ALA A 171 4.77 -16.16 -3.42
N ILE A 172 3.89 -15.18 -3.66
CA ILE A 172 4.28 -13.84 -4.13
C ILE A 172 5.17 -13.14 -3.09
N LYS A 173 4.78 -13.15 -1.80
CA LYS A 173 5.56 -12.51 -0.72
C LYS A 173 6.94 -13.18 -0.54
N LEU A 174 6.97 -14.51 -0.59
CA LEU A 174 8.21 -15.29 -0.58
C LEU A 174 9.09 -14.94 -1.79
N ALA A 175 8.53 -14.94 -3.00
CA ALA A 175 9.25 -14.62 -4.22
C ALA A 175 9.85 -13.21 -4.17
N ARG A 176 9.12 -12.21 -3.70
CA ARG A 176 9.66 -10.84 -3.51
C ARG A 176 10.89 -10.82 -2.59
N SER A 177 10.85 -11.56 -1.49
CA SER A 177 12.00 -11.65 -0.58
C SER A 177 13.19 -12.38 -1.22
N LEU A 178 12.94 -13.43 -2.01
CA LEU A 178 13.99 -14.13 -2.77
C LEU A 178 14.60 -13.23 -3.86
N LEU A 179 13.77 -12.44 -4.55
CA LEU A 179 14.21 -11.48 -5.56
C LEU A 179 15.05 -10.33 -4.99
N ALA A 180 14.74 -9.90 -3.75
CA ALA A 180 15.54 -8.92 -3.01
C ALA A 180 16.92 -9.46 -2.60
N LEU A 181 17.03 -10.78 -2.42
CA LEU A 181 18.28 -11.51 -2.21
C LEU A 181 18.98 -11.93 -3.51
N GLU A 182 18.49 -11.49 -4.67
CA GLU A 182 18.97 -11.88 -6.01
C GLU A 182 18.88 -13.39 -6.30
N ARG A 183 18.11 -14.15 -5.52
CA ARG A 183 17.88 -15.59 -5.68
C ARG A 183 16.79 -15.85 -6.73
N LEU A 184 17.08 -15.45 -7.97
CA LEU A 184 16.14 -15.51 -9.10
C LEU A 184 15.61 -16.93 -9.36
N ALA A 185 16.48 -17.94 -9.33
CA ALA A 185 16.10 -19.33 -9.58
C ALA A 185 15.12 -19.88 -8.53
N ASP A 186 15.32 -19.56 -7.26
CA ASP A 186 14.43 -19.98 -6.18
C ASP A 186 13.05 -19.29 -6.31
N ALA A 187 13.04 -18.01 -6.66
CA ALA A 187 11.80 -17.25 -6.88
C ALA A 187 11.00 -17.84 -8.04
N ASP A 188 11.68 -18.16 -9.15
CA ASP A 188 11.09 -18.78 -10.33
C ASP A 188 10.46 -20.15 -10.01
N GLN A 189 11.14 -20.98 -9.24
CA GLN A 189 10.63 -22.29 -8.83
C GLN A 189 9.37 -22.16 -7.96
N VAL A 190 9.38 -21.25 -6.98
CA VAL A 190 8.25 -21.00 -6.09
C VAL A 190 7.04 -20.50 -6.88
N LEU A 191 7.24 -19.52 -7.77
CA LEU A 191 6.16 -18.94 -8.56
C LEU A 191 5.62 -19.91 -9.60
N THR A 192 6.46 -20.71 -10.24
CA THR A 192 6.03 -21.74 -11.20
C THR A 192 5.11 -22.75 -10.51
N ALA A 193 5.51 -23.28 -9.36
CA ALA A 193 4.69 -24.20 -8.58
C ALA A 193 3.37 -23.57 -8.10
N ALA A 194 3.38 -22.27 -7.79
CA ALA A 194 2.17 -21.54 -7.41
C ALA A 194 1.22 -21.32 -8.61
N VAL A 195 1.74 -20.98 -9.78
CA VAL A 195 0.96 -20.83 -11.03
C VAL A 195 0.36 -22.17 -11.48
N GLU A 196 1.05 -23.29 -11.30
CA GLU A 196 0.49 -24.63 -11.61
C GLU A 196 -0.76 -24.94 -10.77
N ARG A 197 -0.79 -24.48 -9.52
CA ARG A 197 -1.92 -24.66 -8.60
C ARG A 197 -3.04 -23.65 -8.85
N GLU A 198 -2.66 -22.41 -9.14
CA GLU A 198 -3.57 -21.28 -9.37
C GLU A 198 -3.36 -20.67 -10.77
N PRO A 199 -3.69 -21.40 -11.86
CA PRO A 199 -3.33 -21.00 -13.23
C PRO A 199 -4.06 -19.76 -13.74
N HIS A 200 -5.07 -19.28 -13.02
CA HIS A 200 -5.87 -18.09 -13.34
C HIS A 200 -5.57 -16.90 -12.42
N ASN A 201 -4.58 -17.00 -11.53
CA ASN A 201 -4.19 -15.90 -10.66
C ASN A 201 -3.28 -14.91 -11.43
N VAL A 202 -3.86 -13.77 -11.81
CA VAL A 202 -3.21 -12.73 -12.62
C VAL A 202 -1.92 -12.22 -11.99
N MET A 203 -1.93 -11.99 -10.67
CA MET A 203 -0.77 -11.46 -9.95
C MET A 203 0.39 -12.46 -9.93
N LEU A 204 0.09 -13.77 -9.79
CA LEU A 204 1.11 -14.82 -9.88
C LEU A 204 1.71 -14.91 -11.28
N LEU A 205 0.86 -14.85 -12.32
CA LEU A 205 1.31 -14.87 -13.71
C LEU A 205 2.22 -13.67 -14.03
N ALA A 206 1.83 -12.47 -13.60
CA ALA A 206 2.62 -11.25 -13.78
C ALA A 206 3.95 -11.32 -13.03
N MET A 207 3.95 -11.75 -11.77
CA MET A 207 5.18 -11.91 -10.98
C MET A 207 6.13 -12.95 -11.58
N LEU A 208 5.59 -14.07 -12.09
CA LEU A 208 6.37 -15.08 -12.78
C LEU A 208 6.94 -14.52 -14.09
N ALA A 209 6.14 -13.82 -14.88
CA ALA A 209 6.59 -13.18 -16.12
C ALA A 209 7.77 -12.23 -15.88
N SER A 210 7.65 -11.35 -14.89
CA SER A 210 8.70 -10.41 -14.46
C SER A 210 9.98 -11.14 -14.00
N THR A 211 9.81 -12.23 -13.24
CA THR A 211 10.92 -13.07 -12.77
C THR A 211 11.63 -13.77 -13.93
N LYS A 212 10.86 -14.33 -14.88
CA LYS A 212 11.37 -14.97 -16.10
C LYS A 212 12.14 -13.98 -16.97
N TYR A 213 11.64 -12.75 -17.09
CA TYR A 213 12.33 -11.68 -17.81
C TYR A 213 13.68 -11.36 -17.17
N ARG A 214 13.73 -11.17 -15.84
CA ARG A 214 14.99 -10.97 -15.10
C ARG A 214 15.96 -12.14 -15.21
N ALA A 215 15.46 -13.36 -15.40
CA ALA A 215 16.26 -14.55 -15.65
C ALA A 215 16.74 -14.68 -17.13
N GLY A 216 16.44 -13.70 -17.99
CA GLY A 216 16.80 -13.72 -19.42
C GLY A 216 15.89 -14.60 -20.28
N GLN A 217 14.80 -15.15 -19.72
CA GLN A 217 13.86 -16.04 -20.42
C GLN A 217 12.74 -15.22 -21.08
N SER A 218 13.10 -14.28 -21.96
CA SER A 218 12.20 -13.27 -22.51
C SER A 218 10.97 -13.83 -23.23
N GLY A 219 11.13 -14.93 -23.98
CA GLY A 219 9.99 -15.57 -24.67
C GLY A 219 8.96 -16.14 -23.70
N ALA A 220 9.42 -16.79 -22.63
CA ALA A 220 8.54 -17.29 -21.58
C ALA A 220 7.87 -16.15 -20.81
N ALA A 221 8.62 -15.07 -20.53
CA ALA A 221 8.07 -13.89 -19.88
C ALA A 221 6.89 -13.29 -20.67
N CYS A 222 7.05 -13.05 -21.97
CA CYS A 222 5.97 -12.54 -22.82
C CYS A 222 4.75 -13.47 -22.80
N ALA A 223 4.94 -14.79 -22.92
CA ALA A 223 3.83 -15.74 -22.88
C ALA A 223 3.02 -15.68 -21.57
N TYR A 224 3.68 -15.47 -20.42
CA TYR A 224 2.99 -15.30 -19.14
C TYR A 224 2.32 -13.92 -19.00
N TYR A 225 2.91 -12.84 -19.53
CA TYR A 225 2.24 -11.54 -19.60
C TYR A 225 0.98 -11.60 -20.49
N ASP A 226 1.06 -12.23 -21.66
CA ASP A 226 -0.07 -12.42 -22.56
C ASP A 226 -1.19 -13.23 -21.87
N LYS A 227 -0.83 -14.29 -21.12
CA LYS A 227 -1.80 -15.06 -20.33
C LYS A 227 -2.43 -14.23 -19.21
N ALA A 228 -1.64 -13.40 -18.52
CA ALA A 228 -2.15 -12.52 -17.46
C ALA A 228 -3.12 -11.47 -18.03
N LEU A 229 -2.78 -10.85 -19.17
CA LEU A 229 -3.63 -9.87 -19.85
C LEU A 229 -4.86 -10.51 -20.51
N TYR A 230 -4.78 -11.77 -20.95
CA TYR A 230 -5.98 -12.49 -21.40
C TYR A 230 -7.03 -12.60 -20.29
N LEU A 231 -6.60 -12.77 -19.04
CA LEU A 231 -7.48 -12.90 -17.88
C LEU A 231 -7.93 -11.53 -17.32
N ALA A 232 -7.07 -10.52 -17.41
CA ALA A 232 -7.35 -9.15 -16.96
C ALA A 232 -6.92 -8.12 -18.02
N PRO A 233 -7.69 -7.98 -19.11
CA PRO A 233 -7.28 -7.20 -20.28
C PRO A 233 -7.17 -5.69 -20.02
N ASN A 234 -7.86 -5.18 -19.00
CA ASN A 234 -7.89 -3.75 -18.68
C ASN A 234 -7.07 -3.41 -17.42
N GLU A 235 -6.20 -4.32 -16.97
CA GLU A 235 -5.33 -4.06 -15.82
C GLU A 235 -4.18 -3.14 -16.24
N VAL A 236 -4.37 -1.83 -16.07
CA VAL A 236 -3.43 -0.79 -16.52
C VAL A 236 -2.00 -0.98 -15.98
N PRO A 237 -1.78 -1.30 -14.69
CA PRO A 237 -0.42 -1.59 -14.19
C PRO A 237 0.27 -2.72 -14.96
N LEU A 238 -0.47 -3.76 -15.33
CA LEU A 238 0.06 -4.92 -16.06
C LEU A 238 0.38 -4.58 -17.53
N LEU A 239 -0.50 -3.82 -18.19
CA LEU A 239 -0.25 -3.30 -19.55
C LEU A 239 1.03 -2.46 -19.59
N ILE A 240 1.22 -1.61 -18.58
CA ILE A 240 2.41 -0.77 -18.46
C ILE A 240 3.67 -1.60 -18.19
N GLU A 241 3.60 -2.57 -17.27
CA GLU A 241 4.73 -3.44 -16.96
C GLU A 241 5.16 -4.24 -18.20
N TYR A 242 4.19 -4.83 -18.92
CA TYR A 242 4.48 -5.58 -20.13
C TYR A 242 5.04 -4.68 -21.24
N GLY A 243 4.47 -3.50 -21.45
CA GLY A 243 4.99 -2.50 -22.38
C GLY A 243 6.44 -2.11 -22.10
N ASN A 244 6.82 -1.94 -20.82
CA ASN A 244 8.20 -1.65 -20.43
C ASN A 244 9.16 -2.81 -20.73
N VAL A 245 8.70 -4.05 -20.53
CA VAL A 245 9.47 -5.25 -20.90
C VAL A 245 9.64 -5.30 -22.42
N LEU A 246 8.60 -5.02 -23.21
CA LEU A 246 8.67 -4.99 -24.67
C LEU A 246 9.63 -3.91 -25.19
N ILE A 247 9.63 -2.71 -24.62
CA ILE A 247 10.63 -1.65 -24.91
C ILE A 247 12.05 -2.20 -24.69
N SER A 248 12.28 -2.84 -23.55
CA SER A 248 13.61 -3.35 -23.18
C SER A 248 14.09 -4.49 -24.10
N LEU A 249 13.14 -5.18 -24.74
CA LEU A 249 13.41 -6.19 -25.78
C LEU A 249 13.51 -5.59 -27.19
N GLY A 250 13.36 -4.27 -27.35
CA GLY A 250 13.36 -3.59 -28.65
C GLY A 250 12.08 -3.78 -29.46
N ARG A 251 11.01 -4.32 -28.87
CA ARG A 251 9.70 -4.57 -29.50
C ARG A 251 8.79 -3.35 -29.37
N TRP A 252 9.21 -2.23 -29.97
CA TRP A 252 8.61 -0.91 -29.79
C TRP A 252 7.15 -0.82 -30.24
N ASP A 253 6.78 -1.44 -31.36
CA ASP A 253 5.41 -1.41 -31.88
C ASP A 253 4.43 -2.16 -30.96
N GLU A 254 4.85 -3.30 -30.43
CA GLU A 254 4.02 -4.07 -29.50
C GLU A 254 3.89 -3.35 -28.15
N ALA A 255 4.96 -2.70 -27.69
CA ALA A 255 4.91 -1.84 -26.51
C ALA A 255 3.92 -0.68 -26.71
N HIS A 256 3.95 -0.04 -27.88
CA HIS A 256 2.99 1.00 -28.25
C HIS A 256 1.55 0.50 -28.12
N THR A 257 1.24 -0.69 -28.63
CA THR A 257 -0.11 -1.29 -28.48
C THR A 257 -0.51 -1.44 -27.01
N GLN A 258 0.39 -1.90 -26.13
CA GLN A 258 0.07 -2.03 -24.70
C GLN A 258 -0.20 -0.67 -24.04
N PHE A 259 0.62 0.34 -24.34
CA PHE A 259 0.42 1.68 -23.77
C PHE A 259 -0.80 2.40 -24.36
N GLU A 260 -1.10 2.20 -25.63
CA GLU A 260 -2.33 2.70 -26.25
C GLU A 260 -3.57 2.09 -25.58
N HIS A 261 -3.55 0.79 -25.28
CA HIS A 261 -4.62 0.15 -24.52
C HIS A 261 -4.69 0.69 -23.09
N ALA A 262 -3.56 0.88 -22.41
CA ALA A 262 -3.53 1.50 -21.10
C ALA A 262 -4.18 2.91 -21.11
N LEU A 263 -3.92 3.70 -22.15
CA LEU A 263 -4.51 5.04 -22.33
C LEU A 263 -5.97 5.00 -22.78
N TYR A 264 -6.43 3.93 -23.41
CA TYR A 264 -7.85 3.73 -23.68
C TYR A 264 -8.63 3.54 -22.37
N VAL A 265 -8.07 2.81 -21.40
CA VAL A 265 -8.68 2.60 -20.08
C VAL A 265 -8.52 3.82 -19.18
N GLU A 266 -7.31 4.39 -19.13
CA GLU A 266 -6.96 5.56 -18.32
C GLU A 266 -6.27 6.64 -19.20
N PRO A 267 -7.05 7.56 -19.82
CA PRO A 267 -6.51 8.55 -20.76
C PRO A 267 -5.44 9.48 -20.18
N ASP A 268 -5.49 9.74 -18.88
CA ASP A 268 -4.56 10.58 -18.15
C ASP A 268 -3.53 9.78 -17.34
N ASN A 269 -3.34 8.49 -17.64
CA ASN A 269 -2.30 7.71 -16.99
C ASN A 269 -0.92 8.33 -17.31
N PHE A 270 -0.25 8.79 -16.25
CA PHE A 270 1.02 9.50 -16.35
C PHE A 270 2.09 8.64 -17.05
N LEU A 271 2.26 7.40 -16.59
CA LEU A 271 3.34 6.54 -17.03
C LEU A 271 3.12 6.06 -18.47
N ALA A 272 1.88 5.75 -18.85
CA ALA A 272 1.56 5.39 -20.23
C ALA A 272 1.76 6.56 -21.20
N ASN A 273 1.32 7.79 -20.86
CA ASN A 273 1.59 8.97 -21.69
C ASN A 273 3.09 9.26 -21.81
N TYR A 274 3.85 9.12 -20.71
CA TYR A 274 5.30 9.29 -20.72
C TYR A 274 5.99 8.28 -21.63
N ARG A 275 5.63 6.99 -21.54
CA ARG A 275 6.19 5.96 -22.41
C ARG A 275 5.82 6.17 -23.89
N MET A 276 4.59 6.60 -24.17
CA MET A 276 4.18 6.96 -25.53
C MET A 276 4.99 8.13 -26.09
N ALA A 277 5.31 9.15 -25.27
CA ALA A 277 6.17 10.24 -25.67
C ALA A 277 7.57 9.74 -26.07
N VAL A 278 8.16 8.86 -25.25
CA VAL A 278 9.46 8.24 -25.53
C VAL A 278 9.43 7.41 -26.82
N ILE A 279 8.40 6.59 -27.02
CA ILE A 279 8.21 5.79 -28.24
C ILE A 279 8.09 6.71 -29.48
N ALA A 280 7.27 7.76 -29.40
CA ALA A 280 7.10 8.70 -30.50
C ALA A 280 8.41 9.43 -30.83
N GLY A 281 9.18 9.85 -29.82
CA GLY A 281 10.50 10.45 -30.01
C GLY A 281 11.49 9.51 -30.69
N HIS A 282 11.54 8.24 -30.25
CA HIS A 282 12.38 7.21 -30.87
C HIS A 282 11.98 6.94 -32.33
N ALA A 283 10.69 7.03 -32.65
CA ALA A 283 10.19 6.87 -34.02
C ALA A 283 10.30 8.14 -34.89
N GLY A 284 10.90 9.23 -34.37
CA GLY A 284 11.02 10.51 -35.07
C GLY A 284 9.72 11.32 -35.19
N ARG A 285 8.64 10.89 -34.51
CA ARG A 285 7.36 11.60 -34.45
C ARG A 285 7.40 12.65 -33.34
N TYR A 286 8.27 13.64 -33.51
CA TYR A 286 8.61 14.58 -32.45
C TYR A 286 7.44 15.47 -31.99
N GLU A 287 6.54 15.85 -32.89
CA GLU A 287 5.37 16.67 -32.52
C GLU A 287 4.42 15.88 -31.61
N GLU A 288 4.19 14.60 -31.89
CA GLU A 288 3.42 13.71 -31.03
C GLU A 288 4.09 13.54 -29.67
N ALA A 289 5.42 13.32 -29.67
CA ALA A 289 6.20 13.21 -28.45
C ALA A 289 6.08 14.47 -27.58
N ARG A 290 6.17 15.66 -28.18
CA ARG A 290 6.00 16.95 -27.48
C ARG A 290 4.62 17.04 -26.83
N GLN A 291 3.55 16.80 -27.59
CA GLN A 291 2.17 16.86 -27.06
C GLN A 291 1.96 15.90 -25.89
N ARG A 292 2.53 14.69 -25.97
CA ARG A 292 2.47 13.71 -24.88
C ARG A 292 3.27 14.17 -23.67
N PHE A 293 4.50 14.67 -23.84
CA PHE A 293 5.27 15.22 -22.71
C PHE A 293 4.60 16.44 -22.08
N GLU A 294 3.99 17.34 -22.85
CA GLU A 294 3.20 18.45 -22.31
C GLU A 294 2.03 17.97 -21.46
N ARG A 295 1.34 16.89 -21.87
CA ARG A 295 0.28 16.28 -21.05
C ARG A 295 0.84 15.74 -19.75
N VAL A 296 1.95 15.01 -19.79
CA VAL A 296 2.62 14.46 -18.60
C VAL A 296 3.12 15.58 -17.67
N ALA A 297 3.66 16.67 -18.23
CA ALA A 297 4.07 17.86 -17.50
C ALA A 297 2.89 18.61 -16.88
N SER A 298 1.70 18.59 -17.48
CA SER A 298 0.51 19.19 -16.85
C SER A 298 0.03 18.41 -15.63
N ILE A 299 0.26 17.09 -15.60
CA ILE A 299 -0.04 16.22 -14.44
C ILE A 299 0.99 16.43 -13.33
N GLN A 300 2.29 16.52 -13.67
CA GLN A 300 3.38 16.77 -12.72
C GLN A 300 4.24 17.97 -13.14
N PRO A 301 3.79 19.21 -12.86
CA PRO A 301 4.43 20.44 -13.37
C PRO A 301 5.84 20.72 -12.83
N ASN A 302 6.21 20.09 -11.72
CA ASN A 302 7.49 20.29 -11.04
C ASN A 302 8.43 19.08 -11.14
N ASN A 303 8.18 18.16 -12.08
CA ASN A 303 9.07 17.02 -12.30
C ASN A 303 10.17 17.41 -13.30
N HIS A 304 11.40 17.57 -12.78
CA HIS A 304 12.57 17.98 -13.54
C HIS A 304 12.98 16.98 -14.63
N GLU A 305 12.69 15.68 -14.45
CA GLU A 305 13.03 14.64 -15.44
C GLU A 305 12.21 14.82 -16.72
N ILE A 306 10.91 15.13 -16.60
CA ILE A 306 10.06 15.40 -17.78
C ILE A 306 10.56 16.64 -18.53
N VAL A 307 10.87 17.72 -17.78
CA VAL A 307 11.36 18.97 -18.38
C VAL A 307 12.69 18.75 -19.09
N TYR A 308 13.56 17.90 -18.51
CA TYR A 308 14.79 17.47 -19.16
C TYR A 308 14.51 16.68 -20.44
N ASP A 309 13.60 15.68 -20.41
CA ASP A 309 13.28 14.86 -21.58
C ASP A 309 12.70 15.69 -22.72
N MET A 310 11.87 16.69 -22.40
CA MET A 310 11.43 17.69 -23.39
C MET A 310 12.60 18.48 -23.96
N GLY A 311 13.52 18.96 -23.12
CA GLY A 311 14.72 19.67 -23.58
C GLY A 311 15.63 18.80 -24.45
N TYR A 312 15.75 17.52 -24.11
CA TYR A 312 16.48 16.53 -24.90
C TYR A 312 15.82 16.25 -26.25
N LEU A 313 14.49 16.17 -26.30
CA LEU A 313 13.72 16.04 -27.54
C LEU A 313 14.00 17.22 -28.49
N GLU A 314 13.94 18.45 -27.97
CA GLU A 314 14.23 19.67 -28.73
C GLU A 314 15.68 19.74 -29.20
N MET A 315 16.61 19.22 -28.39
CA MET A 315 18.01 19.10 -28.75
C MET A 315 18.22 18.18 -29.95
N ILE A 316 17.55 17.01 -29.98
CA ILE A 316 17.60 16.06 -31.11
C ILE A 316 17.01 16.67 -32.38
N GLN A 317 15.96 17.50 -32.24
CA GLN A 317 15.35 18.20 -33.37
C GLN A 317 16.20 19.37 -33.90
N GLY A 318 17.27 19.76 -33.19
CA GLY A 318 18.11 20.90 -33.55
C GLY A 318 17.56 22.25 -33.09
N HIS A 319 16.48 22.28 -32.30
CA HIS A 319 15.93 23.51 -31.71
C HIS A 319 16.75 23.93 -30.49
N ARG A 320 18.00 24.34 -30.74
CA ARG A 320 19.02 24.59 -29.71
C ARG A 320 18.60 25.58 -28.63
N GLU A 321 17.95 26.68 -29.00
CA GLU A 321 17.54 27.72 -28.03
C GLU A 321 16.48 27.20 -27.06
N GLU A 322 15.51 26.45 -27.59
CA GLU A 322 14.46 25.81 -26.81
C GLU A 322 15.04 24.75 -25.86
N ALA A 323 15.92 23.90 -26.39
CA ALA A 323 16.62 22.89 -25.61
C ALA A 323 17.37 23.51 -24.42
N ILE A 324 18.15 24.58 -24.63
CA ILE A 324 18.87 25.27 -23.55
C ILE A 324 17.89 25.82 -22.50
N ARG A 325 16.76 26.39 -22.92
CA ARG A 325 15.76 26.92 -21.99
C ARG A 325 15.18 25.83 -21.11
N LEU A 326 14.76 24.70 -21.71
CA LEU A 326 14.18 23.57 -20.97
C LEU A 326 15.21 22.91 -20.05
N LEU A 327 16.44 22.69 -20.51
CA LEU A 327 17.50 22.12 -19.69
C LEU A 327 17.84 23.01 -18.48
N ARG A 328 17.86 24.34 -18.65
CA ARG A 328 18.02 25.27 -17.52
C ARG A 328 16.86 25.20 -16.55
N LYS A 329 15.62 25.14 -17.04
CA LYS A 329 14.42 24.97 -16.20
C LYS A 329 14.48 23.66 -15.40
N ALA A 330 14.99 22.57 -15.99
CA ALA A 330 15.20 21.32 -15.27
C ALA A 330 16.21 21.49 -14.11
N LEU A 331 17.28 22.28 -14.30
CA LEU A 331 18.24 22.62 -13.24
C LEU A 331 17.71 23.59 -12.20
N GLU A 332 16.78 24.48 -12.54
CA GLU A 332 16.07 25.31 -11.56
C GLU A 332 15.22 24.45 -10.62
N LEU A 333 14.59 23.40 -11.15
CA LEU A 333 13.81 22.44 -10.37
C LEU A 333 14.69 21.46 -9.56
N ASN A 334 15.84 21.05 -10.12
CA ASN A 334 16.84 20.22 -9.44
C ASN A 334 18.27 20.65 -9.83
N PRO A 335 18.93 21.48 -8.99
CA PRO A 335 20.28 21.99 -9.28
C PRO A 335 21.37 20.91 -9.40
N ASN A 336 21.13 19.72 -8.86
CA ASN A 336 22.09 18.60 -8.87
C ASN A 336 21.80 17.57 -9.96
N TYR A 337 20.92 17.88 -10.92
CA TYR A 337 20.58 16.95 -12.00
C TYR A 337 21.67 16.92 -13.07
N GLU A 338 22.64 16.02 -12.90
CA GLU A 338 23.81 15.89 -13.78
C GLU A 338 23.48 15.69 -15.27
N PRO A 339 22.45 14.91 -15.68
CA PRO A 339 22.13 14.76 -17.11
C PRO A 339 21.85 16.09 -17.80
N ALA A 340 21.14 17.03 -17.15
CA ALA A 340 20.90 18.35 -17.74
C ALA A 340 22.17 19.20 -17.83
N LYS A 341 23.08 19.11 -16.85
CA LYS A 341 24.38 19.80 -16.90
C LYS A 341 25.24 19.30 -18.05
N ASP A 342 25.30 17.98 -18.23
CA ASP A 342 26.08 17.35 -19.30
C ASP A 342 25.57 17.81 -20.68
N ARG A 343 24.25 17.81 -20.90
CA ARG A 343 23.66 18.31 -22.16
C ARG A 343 23.88 19.80 -22.39
N LEU A 344 23.82 20.63 -21.34
CA LEU A 344 24.16 22.05 -21.46
C LEU A 344 25.64 22.25 -21.84
N ARG A 345 26.56 21.47 -21.26
CA ARG A 345 27.98 21.49 -21.64
C ARG A 345 28.18 21.11 -23.11
N GLU A 346 27.50 20.06 -23.59
CA GLU A 346 27.51 19.67 -25.01
C GLU A 346 27.01 20.80 -25.93
N LEU A 347 26.02 21.57 -25.47
CA LEU A 347 25.51 22.75 -26.16
C LEU A 347 26.35 24.03 -25.93
N GLY A 348 27.54 23.92 -25.33
CA GLY A 348 28.46 25.03 -25.11
C GLY A 348 28.00 26.02 -24.02
N GLN A 349 27.20 25.58 -23.06
CA GLN A 349 26.66 26.35 -21.94
C GLN A 349 27.23 25.90 -20.58
N GLY A 350 28.51 25.52 -20.57
CA GLY A 350 29.20 24.92 -19.41
C GLY A 350 29.57 25.87 -18.29
#